data_AF-A0A8S2A900-F1
#
_entry.id   AF-A0A8S2A900-F1
#
_cell.length_a   1.000
_cell.length_b   1.000
_cell.length_c   1.000
_cell.angle_alpha   90.00
_cell.angle_beta   90.00
_cell.angle_gamma   90.00
#
_symmetry.space_group_name_H-M   'P 1'
#
loop_
_entity.id
_entity.type
_entity.pdbx_description
1 polymer ?
#
loop_
_entity_poly.entity_id
_entity_poly.type
_entity_poly.pdbx_seq_one_letter_code
_entity_poly.pdbx_strand_id
1 'polypeptide(L)'
;MNLEQAAAKKPRTTNRKGKRKVDENTYLIVKIGRFTIDDNTLLNPYYGTKNFRAVVYTDLEDQYPTRVLRVYHGDKLKFNEQVTIPIDSHARYLYVELLGVSSREDPGTSRGIVVMGRAKIRLPPPLYSRQINHKASLVALDSNRSVVEKGTLAISMKLDSYVEKL
;
A
#
# COMPACT_ATOMS: atom_id res chain seq x y z
N MET A 1 -8.69 -10.43 -42.55
CA MET A 1 -9.40 -9.97 -41.33
C MET A 1 -8.34 -9.44 -40.38
N ASN A 2 -8.24 -8.12 -40.30
CA ASN A 2 -7.33 -7.39 -39.41
C ASN A 2 -8.10 -6.97 -38.16
N LEU A 3 -7.46 -7.05 -37.00
CA LEU A 3 -7.24 -5.92 -36.07
C LEU A 3 -6.47 -6.42 -34.85
N GLU A 4 -5.14 -6.31 -34.93
CA GLU A 4 -4.25 -6.21 -33.78
C GLU A 4 -4.66 -5.02 -32.93
N GLN A 5 -5.00 -5.23 -31.66
CA GLN A 5 -5.11 -4.16 -30.68
C GLN A 5 -3.75 -3.93 -30.02
N ALA A 6 -2.91 -3.14 -30.70
CA ALA A 6 -1.79 -2.47 -30.07
C ALA A 6 -2.34 -1.46 -29.04
N ALA A 7 -2.23 -1.78 -27.76
CA ALA A 7 -2.47 -0.82 -26.69
C ALA A 7 -1.35 0.23 -26.69
N ALA A 8 -1.58 1.34 -27.40
CA ALA A 8 -0.70 2.48 -27.46
C ALA A 8 -0.47 3.06 -26.04
N LYS A 9 0.73 2.87 -25.49
CA LYS A 9 1.21 3.60 -24.31
C LYS A 9 1.26 5.08 -24.67
N LYS A 10 0.38 5.90 -24.06
CA LYS A 10 0.46 7.36 -24.16
C LYS A 10 1.76 7.85 -23.52
N PRO A 11 2.59 8.64 -24.20
CA PRO A 11 3.73 9.29 -23.56
C PRO A 11 3.21 10.41 -22.65
N ARG A 12 3.54 10.32 -21.35
CA ARG A 12 3.27 11.38 -20.37
C ARG A 12 4.27 12.52 -20.57
N THR A 13 3.94 13.47 -21.44
CA THR A 13 4.72 14.69 -21.61
C THR A 13 4.39 15.67 -20.48
N THR A 14 5.29 15.83 -19.49
CA THR A 14 5.27 16.98 -18.59
C THR A 14 6.64 17.63 -18.49
N ASN A 15 6.98 18.42 -19.52
CA ASN A 15 7.99 19.46 -19.42
C ASN A 15 7.45 20.60 -18.55
N ARG A 16 7.69 20.54 -17.23
CA ARG A 16 7.62 21.72 -16.35
C ARG A 16 9.04 22.14 -16.00
N LYS A 17 9.48 23.26 -16.61
CA LYS A 17 10.80 23.86 -16.43
C LYS A 17 11.15 24.00 -14.94
N GLY A 18 12.28 23.40 -14.54
CA GLY A 18 13.06 23.87 -13.40
C GLY A 18 13.22 22.96 -12.17
N LYS A 19 12.88 21.66 -12.20
CA LYS A 19 13.12 20.77 -11.04
C LYS A 19 13.69 19.41 -11.45
N ARG A 20 14.61 18.91 -10.61
CA ARG A 20 15.49 17.75 -10.84
C ARG A 20 14.77 16.57 -11.49
N LYS A 21 15.31 16.09 -12.61
CA LYS A 21 14.90 14.84 -13.26
C LYS A 21 15.19 13.69 -12.29
N VAL A 22 14.16 13.14 -11.66
CA VAL A 22 14.22 11.73 -11.26
C VAL A 22 14.11 10.96 -12.57
N ASP A 23 15.01 10.01 -12.78
CA ASP A 23 15.02 9.20 -13.99
C ASP A 23 13.63 8.59 -14.19
N GLU A 24 13.11 8.65 -15.42
CA GLU A 24 11.74 8.21 -15.75
C GLU A 24 11.53 6.71 -15.47
N ASN A 25 12.59 5.98 -15.12
CA ASN A 25 12.64 4.55 -14.80
C ASN A 25 13.03 4.25 -13.34
N THR A 26 12.59 5.08 -12.39
CA THR A 26 12.78 4.79 -10.95
C THR A 26 11.57 4.04 -10.38
N TYR A 27 11.82 2.90 -9.75
CA TYR A 27 10.80 2.10 -9.08
C TYR A 27 11.03 2.05 -7.58
N LEU A 28 9.95 2.07 -6.82
CA LEU A 28 9.93 1.72 -5.40
C LEU A 28 9.50 0.26 -5.27
N ILE A 29 10.41 -0.56 -4.76
CA ILE A 29 10.11 -1.94 -4.38
C ILE A 29 9.70 -1.92 -2.92
N VAL A 30 8.46 -2.31 -2.64
CA VAL A 30 7.86 -2.34 -1.30
C VAL A 30 7.58 -3.78 -0.92
N LYS A 31 8.09 -4.23 0.22
CA LYS A 31 7.72 -5.52 0.82
C LYS A 31 6.86 -5.29 2.06
N ILE A 32 5.61 -5.73 1.98
CA ILE A 32 4.64 -5.62 3.05
C ILE A 32 4.79 -6.83 3.97
N GLY A 33 5.21 -6.58 5.21
CA GLY A 33 5.45 -7.62 6.20
C GLY A 33 4.21 -7.91 7.06
N ARG A 34 4.36 -7.65 8.35
CA ARG A 34 3.37 -7.96 9.40
C ARG A 34 2.59 -6.72 9.79
N PHE A 35 1.28 -6.88 9.94
CA PHE A 35 0.43 -5.95 10.66
C PHE A 35 0.18 -6.47 12.09
N THR A 36 0.20 -5.56 13.06
CA THR A 36 -0.28 -5.79 14.43
C THR A 36 -1.41 -4.79 14.63
N ILE A 37 -2.57 -5.26 15.06
CA ILE A 37 -3.73 -4.41 15.33
C ILE A 37 -4.01 -4.52 16.82
N ASP A 38 -4.04 -3.37 17.49
CA ASP A 38 -4.43 -3.23 18.88
C ASP A 38 -5.95 -3.23 18.93
N ASP A 39 -6.52 -4.42 18.85
CA ASP A 39 -7.96 -4.59 18.75
C ASP A 39 -8.61 -4.62 20.15
N ASN A 40 -8.44 -3.55 20.91
CA ASN A 40 -9.20 -3.32 22.15
C ASN A 40 -10.71 -3.11 21.86
N THR A 41 -11.08 -2.97 20.59
CA THR A 41 -12.46 -2.90 20.11
C THR A 41 -13.09 -4.28 19.83
N LEU A 42 -12.33 -5.38 19.85
CA LEU A 42 -12.88 -6.74 19.82
C LEU A 42 -13.25 -7.24 21.22
N LEU A 43 -14.10 -6.48 21.91
CA LEU A 43 -14.79 -6.96 23.12
C LEU A 43 -15.74 -8.15 22.85
N ASN A 44 -15.83 -8.62 21.60
CA ASN A 44 -16.35 -9.94 21.28
C ASN A 44 -15.22 -10.77 20.64
N PRO A 45 -14.81 -11.90 21.26
CA PRO A 45 -13.94 -12.86 20.60
C PRO A 45 -14.73 -13.49 19.45
N TYR A 46 -14.64 -12.87 18.27
CA TYR A 46 -15.12 -13.50 17.05
C TYR A 46 -14.17 -14.65 16.74
N TYR A 47 -14.53 -15.85 17.19
CA TYR A 47 -13.88 -17.10 16.82
C TYR A 47 -14.17 -17.37 15.34
N GLY A 48 -13.21 -17.07 14.47
CA GLY A 48 -13.38 -17.29 13.03
C GLY A 48 -12.27 -16.67 12.19
N THR A 49 -12.45 -16.72 10.89
CA THR A 49 -11.53 -16.11 9.92
C THR A 49 -12.04 -14.75 9.46
N LYS A 50 -11.13 -13.79 9.30
CA LYS A 50 -11.38 -12.51 8.63
C LYS A 50 -10.50 -12.40 7.39
N ASN A 51 -10.98 -11.67 6.37
CA ASN A 51 -10.17 -11.40 5.20
C ASN A 51 -9.61 -9.99 5.27
N PHE A 52 -8.37 -9.85 4.85
CA PHE A 52 -7.64 -8.59 4.85
C PHE A 52 -7.01 -8.34 3.49
N ARG A 53 -6.86 -7.07 3.15
CA ARG A 53 -6.13 -6.62 1.96
C ARG A 53 -5.33 -5.38 2.34
N ALA A 54 -4.06 -5.32 1.94
CA ALA A 54 -3.30 -4.08 2.00
C ALA A 54 -3.39 -3.37 0.66
N VAL A 55 -3.49 -2.05 0.68
CA VAL A 55 -3.41 -1.22 -0.52
C VAL A 55 -2.28 -0.23 -0.32
N VAL A 56 -1.37 -0.19 -1.29
CA VAL A 56 -0.19 0.67 -1.25
C VAL A 56 -0.24 1.66 -2.40
N TYR A 57 0.11 2.91 -2.13
CA TYR A 57 0.13 3.95 -3.16
C TYR A 57 0.99 5.14 -2.79
N THR A 58 1.47 5.86 -3.79
CA THR A 58 2.08 7.19 -3.66
C THR A 58 1.18 8.30 -4.20
N ASP A 59 0.24 7.93 -5.08
CA ASP A 59 -0.82 8.75 -5.67
C ASP A 59 -2.17 8.05 -5.44
N LEU A 60 -3.22 8.79 -5.11
CA LEU A 60 -4.55 8.23 -4.87
C LEU A 60 -5.17 7.59 -6.12
N GLU A 61 -4.76 8.04 -7.32
CA GLU A 61 -5.24 7.51 -8.59
C GLU A 61 -4.57 6.19 -8.99
N ASP A 62 -3.41 5.87 -8.40
CA ASP A 62 -2.61 4.70 -8.77
C ASP A 62 -2.34 3.81 -7.54
N GLN A 63 -3.26 2.88 -7.32
CA GLN A 63 -3.30 2.01 -6.15
C GLN A 63 -2.88 0.59 -6.47
N TYR A 64 -2.05 0.02 -5.59
CA TYR A 64 -1.47 -1.30 -5.73
C TYR A 64 -1.98 -2.20 -4.60
N PRO A 65 -3.09 -2.92 -4.81
CA PRO A 65 -3.66 -3.78 -3.80
C PRO A 65 -2.96 -5.14 -3.76
N THR A 66 -2.72 -5.67 -2.57
CA THR A 66 -2.22 -7.04 -2.39
C THR A 66 -3.27 -8.09 -2.74
N ARG A 67 -2.88 -9.37 -2.69
CA ARG A 67 -3.86 -10.45 -2.58
C ARG A 67 -4.68 -10.31 -1.29
N VAL A 68 -5.90 -10.84 -1.32
CA VAL A 68 -6.72 -10.97 -0.12
C VAL A 68 -6.17 -12.11 0.73
N LEU A 69 -5.94 -11.86 2.01
CA LEU A 69 -5.42 -12.83 2.97
C LEU A 69 -6.50 -13.16 4.00
N ARG A 70 -6.86 -14.45 4.08
CA ARG A 70 -7.75 -14.98 5.12
C ARG A 70 -6.93 -15.35 6.35
N VAL A 71 -7.25 -14.79 7.50
CA VAL A 71 -6.51 -14.98 8.75
C VAL A 71 -7.47 -15.41 9.86
N TYR A 72 -7.11 -16.46 10.60
CA TYR A 72 -7.86 -16.93 11.75
C TYR A 72 -7.63 -16.03 12.96
N HIS A 73 -8.61 -15.93 13.85
CA HIS A 73 -8.48 -15.15 15.07
C HIS A 73 -7.29 -15.62 15.92
N GLY A 74 -6.45 -14.68 16.37
CA GLY A 74 -5.22 -14.95 17.11
C GLY A 74 -3.97 -15.19 16.23
N ASP A 75 -4.14 -15.47 14.94
CA ASP A 75 -3.01 -15.62 14.03
C ASP A 75 -2.37 -14.28 13.66
N LYS A 76 -1.09 -14.34 13.30
CA LYS A 76 -0.31 -13.18 12.86
C LYS A 76 -0.72 -12.79 11.44
N LEU A 77 -1.23 -11.57 11.26
CA LEU A 77 -1.50 -10.98 9.94
C LEU A 77 -0.18 -10.64 9.21
N LYS A 78 0.24 -11.50 8.29
CA LYS A 78 1.48 -11.36 7.52
C LYS A 78 1.22 -11.54 6.03
N PHE A 79 1.43 -10.50 5.23
CA PHE A 79 1.29 -10.60 3.77
C PHE A 79 2.52 -11.22 3.13
N ASN A 80 3.71 -10.77 3.53
CA ASN A 80 5.01 -11.12 2.93
C ASN A 80 5.00 -10.95 1.40
N GLU A 81 4.30 -9.93 0.92
CA GLU A 81 4.09 -9.65 -0.50
C GLU A 81 4.95 -8.48 -0.93
N GLN A 82 5.47 -8.54 -2.15
CA GLN A 82 6.25 -7.47 -2.76
C GLN A 82 5.42 -6.77 -3.83
N VAL A 83 5.45 -5.45 -3.82
CA VAL A 83 4.79 -4.56 -4.78
C VAL A 83 5.84 -3.64 -5.38
N THR A 84 5.80 -3.47 -6.70
CA THR A 84 6.69 -2.53 -7.42
C THR A 84 5.85 -1.36 -7.90
N ILE A 85 6.23 -0.15 -7.50
CA ILE A 85 5.49 1.09 -7.77
C ILE A 85 6.40 2.02 -8.58
N PRO A 86 6.00 2.49 -9.78
CA PRO A 86 6.71 3.56 -10.48
C PRO A 86 6.71 4.84 -9.64
N ILE A 87 7.86 5.47 -9.47
CA ILE A 87 7.98 6.69 -8.69
C ILE A 87 8.13 7.88 -9.61
N ASP A 88 7.21 8.83 -9.48
CA ASP A 88 7.41 10.16 -10.03
C ASP A 88 8.39 10.98 -9.17
N SER A 89 8.98 12.03 -9.74
CA SER A 89 9.95 12.88 -9.04
C SER A 89 9.37 13.66 -7.83
N HIS A 90 8.06 13.59 -7.61
CA HIS A 90 7.34 14.44 -6.65
C HIS A 90 6.80 13.65 -5.45
N ALA A 91 6.72 12.34 -5.52
CA ALA A 91 6.30 11.47 -4.44
C ALA A 91 7.23 11.65 -3.23
N ARG A 92 6.63 11.98 -2.07
CA ARG A 92 7.34 12.14 -0.79
C ARG A 92 7.00 11.07 0.23
N TYR A 93 5.84 10.43 0.05
CA TYR A 93 5.29 9.50 1.01
C TYR A 93 4.74 8.28 0.29
N LEU A 94 4.92 7.13 0.93
CA LEU A 94 4.16 5.93 0.70
C LEU A 94 2.97 5.92 1.67
N TYR A 95 1.80 5.67 1.14
CA TYR A 95 0.59 5.43 1.92
C TYR A 95 0.27 3.94 1.87
N VAL A 96 -0.15 3.41 3.01
CA VAL A 96 -0.61 2.02 3.13
C VAL A 96 -1.93 2.02 3.87
N GLU A 97 -2.95 1.42 3.29
CA GLU A 97 -4.22 1.16 3.95
C GLU A 97 -4.37 -0.34 4.20
N LEU A 98 -4.76 -0.70 5.43
CA LEU A 98 -5.23 -2.04 5.73
C LEU A 98 -6.75 -2.06 5.65
N LEU A 99 -7.28 -2.92 4.80
CA LEU A 99 -8.70 -3.11 4.60
C LEU A 99 -9.14 -4.43 5.20
N GLY A 100 -10.21 -4.40 5.99
CA GLY A 100 -11.01 -5.57 6.33
C GLY A 100 -12.01 -5.81 5.19
N VAL A 101 -12.01 -7.02 4.64
CA VAL A 101 -12.90 -7.42 3.56
C VAL A 101 -13.88 -8.43 4.14
N SER A 102 -15.16 -8.08 4.15
CA SER A 102 -16.20 -9.02 4.60
C SER A 102 -16.28 -10.21 3.64
N SER A 103 -16.20 -11.44 4.14
CA SER A 103 -16.70 -12.61 3.41
C SER A 103 -18.03 -13.03 3.99
N ARG A 104 -19.11 -12.70 3.29
CA ARG A 104 -20.33 -13.51 3.12
C ARG A 104 -21.39 -12.70 2.38
N GLU A 105 -21.87 -13.26 1.28
CA GLU A 105 -23.29 -13.59 1.04
C GLU A 105 -24.31 -12.88 1.94
N ASP A 106 -24.35 -11.56 1.89
CA ASP A 106 -25.46 -10.77 2.40
C ASP A 106 -26.02 -10.00 1.20
N PRO A 107 -27.29 -10.15 0.81
CA PRO A 107 -27.88 -9.43 -0.33
C PRO A 107 -27.94 -7.90 -0.15
N GLY A 108 -27.42 -7.39 0.98
CA GLY A 108 -27.29 -5.96 1.27
C GLY A 108 -26.25 -5.24 0.41
N THR A 109 -26.61 -4.03 -0.04
CA THR A 109 -25.95 -3.16 -1.02
C THR A 109 -24.57 -2.61 -0.66
N SER A 110 -23.90 -3.09 0.40
CA SER A 110 -22.56 -2.60 0.78
C SER A 110 -21.51 -3.69 0.59
N ARG A 111 -20.47 -3.42 -0.22
CA ARG A 111 -19.36 -4.37 -0.46
C ARG A 111 -18.47 -4.62 0.77
N GLY A 112 -18.90 -4.22 1.97
CA GLY A 112 -18.34 -4.65 3.26
C GLY A 112 -16.84 -4.39 3.46
N ILE A 113 -16.25 -3.41 2.77
CA ILE A 113 -14.85 -3.01 2.92
C ILE A 113 -14.75 -1.95 4.01
N VAL A 114 -13.97 -2.23 5.05
CA VAL A 114 -13.73 -1.30 6.17
C VAL A 114 -12.23 -1.00 6.24
N VAL A 115 -11.88 0.28 6.36
CA VAL A 115 -10.48 0.69 6.59
C VAL A 115 -10.14 0.43 8.06
N MET A 116 -9.25 -0.52 8.31
CA MET A 116 -8.80 -0.91 9.65
C MET A 116 -7.68 -0.01 10.18
N GLY A 117 -6.92 0.59 9.28
CA GLY A 117 -5.86 1.52 9.64
C GLY A 117 -5.09 2.02 8.42
N ARG A 118 -4.42 3.15 8.58
CA ARG A 118 -3.61 3.82 7.57
C ARG A 118 -2.22 4.09 8.11
N ALA A 119 -1.20 3.95 7.27
CA ALA A 119 0.16 4.38 7.54
C ALA A 119 0.60 5.39 6.46
N LYS A 120 1.32 6.42 6.90
CA LYS A 120 2.00 7.38 6.03
C LYS A 120 3.48 7.32 6.32
N ILE A 121 4.27 6.95 5.32
CA ILE A 121 5.69 6.62 5.49
C ILE A 121 6.50 7.47 4.53
N ARG A 122 7.55 8.13 5.03
CA ARG A 122 8.41 8.96 4.17
C ARG A 122 9.24 8.07 3.24
N LEU A 123 9.28 8.41 1.96
CA LEU A 123 10.09 7.68 0.99
C LEU A 123 11.59 7.88 1.26
N PRO A 124 12.43 6.91 0.87
CA PRO A 124 13.87 7.08 0.91
C PRO A 124 14.30 8.28 0.06
N PRO A 125 15.40 8.97 0.40
CA PRO A 125 16.00 9.93 -0.50
C PRO A 125 16.35 9.28 -1.85
N PRO A 126 16.22 9.98 -2.99
CA PRO A 126 16.44 9.40 -4.33
C PRO A 126 17.81 8.71 -4.54
N LEU A 127 18.85 9.16 -3.84
CA LEU A 127 20.21 8.60 -3.92
C LEU A 127 20.42 7.40 -2.97
N TYR A 128 19.38 6.98 -2.27
CA TYR A 128 19.45 5.91 -1.28
C TYR A 128 19.02 4.58 -1.91
N SER A 129 19.99 3.84 -2.44
CA SER A 129 19.77 2.52 -3.07
C SER A 129 19.67 1.35 -2.08
N ARG A 130 19.88 1.61 -0.78
CA ARG A 130 19.80 0.57 0.25
C ARG A 130 18.35 0.31 0.66
N GLN A 131 18.06 -0.96 0.95
CA GLN A 131 16.77 -1.34 1.53
C GLN A 131 16.63 -0.76 2.93
N ILE A 132 15.51 -0.08 3.18
CA ILE A 132 15.12 0.44 4.48
C ILE A 132 14.07 -0.51 5.06
N ASN A 133 14.27 -0.93 6.31
CA ASN A 133 13.24 -1.61 7.09
C ASN A 133 12.63 -0.59 8.05
N HIS A 134 11.30 -0.51 8.09
CA HIS A 134 10.59 0.46 8.89
C HIS A 134 9.39 -0.18 9.61
N LYS A 135 9.13 0.28 10.83
CA LYS A 135 7.94 -0.05 11.60
C LYS A 135 7.09 1.22 11.70
N ALA A 136 6.01 1.27 10.93
CA ALA A 136 5.10 2.41 10.90
C ALA A 136 3.92 2.20 11.85
N SER A 137 3.45 3.27 12.48
CA SER A 137 2.18 3.25 13.19
C SER A 137 1.02 3.20 12.20
N LEU A 138 0.03 2.38 12.51
CA LEU A 138 -1.26 2.34 11.84
C LEU A 138 -2.20 3.22 12.64
N VAL A 139 -2.86 4.15 11.97
CA VAL A 139 -3.80 5.07 12.60
C VAL A 139 -5.17 4.98 11.94
N ALA A 140 -6.21 5.29 12.71
CA ALA A 140 -7.57 5.47 12.20
C ALA A 140 -8.19 6.73 12.82
N LEU A 141 -9.34 7.13 12.30
CA LEU A 141 -10.15 8.17 12.93
C LEU A 141 -11.12 7.52 13.91
N ASP A 142 -11.26 8.08 15.10
CA ASP A 142 -12.33 7.73 16.03
C ASP A 142 -13.65 8.46 15.68
N SER A 143 -14.68 8.27 16.51
CA SER A 143 -15.99 8.94 16.35
C SER A 143 -15.90 10.47 16.39
N ASN A 144 -14.89 11.01 17.08
CA ASN A 144 -14.63 12.44 17.20
C ASN A 144 -13.70 12.95 16.08
N ARG A 145 -13.40 12.12 15.07
CA ARG A 145 -12.45 12.39 13.99
C ARG A 145 -11.03 12.67 14.47
N SER A 146 -10.68 12.20 15.66
CA SER A 146 -9.32 12.26 16.20
C SER A 146 -8.51 11.09 15.69
N VAL A 147 -7.23 11.34 15.40
CA VAL A 147 -6.29 10.31 14.96
C VAL A 147 -5.91 9.46 16.17
N VAL A 148 -6.20 8.17 16.10
CA VAL A 148 -5.87 7.19 17.13
C VAL A 148 -4.97 6.10 16.56
N GLU A 149 -3.96 5.69 17.33
CA GLU A 149 -3.12 4.55 16.97
C GLU A 149 -3.93 3.25 17.10
N LYS A 150 -3.84 2.41 16.08
CA LYS A 150 -4.52 1.11 15.96
C LYS A 150 -3.54 -0.06 15.91
N GLY A 151 -2.24 0.21 16.00
CA GLY A 151 -1.20 -0.80 15.98
C GLY A 151 -0.08 -0.44 15.00
N THR A 152 0.59 -1.44 14.43
CA THR A 152 1.84 -1.22 13.68
C THR A 152 1.98 -2.07 12.42
N LEU A 153 2.68 -1.54 11.43
CA LEU A 153 3.03 -2.18 10.15
C LEU A 153 4.55 -2.33 10.06
N ALA A 154 5.04 -3.55 9.88
CA ALA A 154 6.41 -3.81 9.45
C ALA A 154 6.48 -3.82 7.92
N ILE A 155 7.33 -2.95 7.36
CA ILE A 155 7.50 -2.77 5.91
C ILE A 155 8.98 -2.64 5.58
N SER A 156 9.36 -3.04 4.38
CA SER A 156 10.67 -2.65 3.84
C SER A 156 10.54 -2.06 2.46
N MET A 157 11.41 -1.12 2.12
CA MET A 157 11.35 -0.42 0.85
C MET A 157 12.74 -0.14 0.29
N LYS A 158 12.88 -0.16 -1.04
CA LYS A 158 14.11 0.16 -1.76
C LYS A 158 13.76 0.94 -3.02
N LEU A 159 14.52 2.00 -3.32
CA LEU A 159 14.50 2.62 -4.63
C LEU A 159 15.45 1.89 -5.57
N ASP A 160 14.96 1.57 -6.76
CA ASP A 160 15.70 0.89 -7.82
C ASP A 160 15.57 1.70 -9.11
N SER A 161 16.69 2.24 -9.59
CA SER A 161 16.79 2.95 -10.86
C SER A 161 17.38 2.00 -11.90
N TYR A 162 16.71 1.80 -13.02
CA TYR A 162 17.32 1.12 -14.16
C TYR A 162 18.36 2.07 -14.77
N VAL A 163 19.65 1.75 -14.61
CA VAL A 163 20.71 2.42 -15.37
C VAL A 163 20.91 1.57 -16.62
N GLU A 164 20.51 2.08 -17.79
CA GLU A 164 20.97 1.50 -19.05
C GLU A 164 22.50 1.52 -19.05
N LYS A 165 23.11 0.33 -19.01
CA LYS A 165 24.54 0.21 -19.26
C LYS A 165 24.74 0.51 -20.74
N LEU A 166 25.27 1.70 -21.03
CA LEU A 166 25.88 2.05 -22.31
C LEU A 166 27.05 1.11 -22.61
#